data_AF-A0A0E9MKI2-F1
#
_entry.id   AF-A0A0E9MKI2-F1
#
_cell.length_a   1.000
_cell.length_b   1.000
_cell.length_c   1.000
_cell.angle_alpha   90.00
_cell.angle_beta   90.00
_cell.angle_gamma   90.00
#
_symmetry.space_group_name_H-M   'P 1'
#
loop_
_entity.id
_entity.type
_entity.pdbx_description
1 polymer ?
#
loop_
_entity_poly.entity_id
_entity_poly.type
_entity_poly.pdbx_seq_one_letter_code
_entity_poly.pdbx_strand_id
1 'polypeptide(L)'
;MRLTRYTDYALRVLTHLAAHPDRLCSIAEIARGYRISQNHLMKVVNDLAREGFVDSVRGRGGGIRLARSCGTRKKGSTWSIAAIA
;
A
#
# COMPACT_ATOMS: atom_id res chain seq x y z
N MET A 1 -4.42 23.24 12.75
CA MET A 1 -3.53 22.09 12.50
C MET A 1 -3.70 21.65 11.05
N ARG A 2 -2.64 21.62 10.24
CA ARG A 2 -2.72 21.38 8.79
C ARG A 2 -2.01 20.07 8.51
N LEU A 3 -2.75 18.95 8.46
CA LEU A 3 -2.19 17.70 7.94
C LEU A 3 -1.57 18.03 6.58
N THR A 4 -0.26 17.83 6.46
CA THR A 4 0.44 18.11 5.21
C THR A 4 -0.14 17.20 4.14
N ARG A 5 -0.25 17.67 2.89
CA ARG A 5 -0.80 16.87 1.77
C ARG A 5 -0.13 15.50 1.66
N TYR A 6 1.12 15.42 2.11
CA TYR A 6 1.87 14.19 2.27
C TYR A 6 1.15 13.13 3.12
N THR A 7 0.67 13.49 4.32
CA THR A 7 -0.04 12.56 5.21
C THR A 7 -1.38 12.12 4.61
N ASP A 8 -2.12 13.03 3.97
CA ASP A 8 -3.37 12.69 3.26
C ASP A 8 -3.10 11.69 2.13
N TYR A 9 -2.03 11.88 1.34
CA TYR A 9 -1.66 10.94 0.29
C TYR A 9 -1.22 9.60 0.84
N ALA A 10 -0.48 9.58 1.95
CA ALA A 10 -0.06 8.34 2.61
C ALA A 10 -1.27 7.52 3.05
N LEU A 11 -2.24 8.16 3.71
CA LEU A 11 -3.47 7.51 4.16
C LEU A 11 -4.28 6.96 2.98
N ARG A 12 -4.46 7.74 1.91
CA ARG A 12 -5.18 7.27 0.70
C ARG A 12 -4.53 6.05 0.08
N VAL A 13 -3.19 6.03 -0.01
CA VAL A 13 -2.46 4.86 -0.50
C VAL A 13 -2.73 3.66 0.40
N LEU A 14 -2.55 3.80 1.71
CA LEU A 14 -2.76 2.71 2.66
C LEU A 14 -4.19 2.18 2.63
N THR A 15 -5.20 3.04 2.61
CA THR A 15 -6.62 2.66 2.49
C THR A 15 -6.90 1.94 1.18
N HIS A 16 -6.34 2.43 0.06
CA HIS A 16 -6.52 1.79 -1.23
C HIS A 16 -5.93 0.38 -1.28
N LEU A 17 -4.76 0.21 -0.70
CA LEU A 17 -4.10 -1.09 -0.60
C LEU A 17 -4.80 -2.01 0.41
N ALA A 18 -5.38 -1.46 1.48
CA ALA A 18 -6.18 -2.21 2.45
C ALA A 18 -7.48 -2.74 1.84
N ALA A 19 -8.08 -1.99 0.91
CA ALA A 19 -9.26 -2.43 0.17
C ALA A 19 -8.95 -3.49 -0.91
N HIS A 20 -7.67 -3.67 -1.28
CA HIS A 20 -7.25 -4.58 -2.34
C HIS A 20 -6.09 -5.49 -1.89
N PRO A 21 -6.26 -6.29 -0.81
CA PRO A 21 -5.18 -7.08 -0.23
C PRO A 21 -4.72 -8.23 -1.15
N ASP A 22 -5.58 -8.69 -2.04
CA ASP A 22 -5.35 -9.86 -2.90
C ASP A 22 -4.63 -9.54 -4.22
N ARG A 23 -4.35 -8.25 -4.49
CA ARG A 23 -3.70 -7.81 -5.73
C ARG A 23 -2.58 -6.81 -5.47
N LEU A 24 -1.66 -6.74 -6.42
CA LEU A 24 -0.68 -5.67 -6.50
C LEU A 24 -1.32 -4.47 -7.20
N CYS A 25 -1.29 -3.31 -6.57
CA CYS A 25 -1.77 -2.06 -7.18
C CYS A 25 -0.57 -1.26 -7.68
N SER A 26 -0.64 -0.69 -8.88
CA SER A 26 0.46 0.15 -9.37
C SER A 26 0.33 1.59 -8.86
N ILE A 27 1.45 2.29 -8.65
CA ILE A 27 1.46 3.73 -8.33
C ILE A 27 0.64 4.53 -9.36
N ALA A 28 0.75 4.17 -10.65
CA ALA A 28 0.02 4.80 -11.74
C ALA A 28 -1.50 4.59 -11.67
N GLU A 29 -1.97 3.49 -11.10
CA GLU A 29 -3.39 3.22 -10.91
C GLU A 29 -3.95 4.08 -9.78
N ILE A 30 -3.28 4.06 -8.62
CA ILE A 30 -3.68 4.84 -7.45
C ILE A 30 -3.63 6.35 -7.76
N ALA A 31 -2.58 6.80 -8.47
CA ALA A 31 -2.45 8.17 -8.94
C ALA A 31 -3.63 8.61 -9.82
N ARG A 32 -4.08 7.75 -10.74
CA ARG A 32 -5.26 8.02 -11.57
C ARG A 32 -6.55 8.01 -10.77
N GLY A 33 -6.73 7.03 -9.87
CA GLY A 33 -7.93 6.89 -9.04
C GLY A 33 -8.16 8.09 -8.11
N TYR A 34 -7.09 8.63 -7.51
CA TYR A 34 -7.18 9.76 -6.59
C TYR A 34 -6.81 11.12 -7.22
N ARG A 35 -6.54 11.17 -8.53
CA ARG A 35 -6.05 12.36 -9.26
C ARG A 35 -4.83 13.02 -8.61
N ILE A 36 -3.87 12.21 -8.16
CA ILE A 36 -2.61 12.65 -7.54
C ILE A 36 -1.48 12.50 -8.56
N SER A 37 -0.54 13.44 -8.59
CA SER A 37 0.66 13.28 -9.43
C SER A 37 1.48 12.06 -9.02
N GLN A 38 1.87 11.24 -9.99
CA GLN A 38 2.68 10.05 -9.76
C GLN A 38 3.99 10.37 -9.02
N ASN A 39 4.61 11.53 -9.27
CA ASN A 39 5.85 11.93 -8.58
C ASN A 39 5.64 12.12 -7.07
N HIS A 40 4.51 12.73 -6.66
CA HIS A 40 4.19 12.88 -5.24
C HIS A 40 3.89 11.53 -4.61
N LEU A 41 3.12 10.69 -5.31
CA LEU A 41 2.77 9.38 -4.82
C LEU A 41 3.98 8.46 -4.72
N MET A 42 4.93 8.54 -5.66
CA MET A 42 6.18 7.78 -5.64
C MET A 42 7.04 8.13 -4.42
N LYS A 43 7.17 9.42 -4.06
CA LYS A 43 7.88 9.81 -2.83
C LYS A 43 7.21 9.21 -1.59
N VAL A 44 5.89 9.39 -1.46
CA VAL A 44 5.10 8.87 -0.33
C VAL A 44 5.22 7.34 -0.22
N VAL A 45 5.05 6.62 -1.32
CA VAL A 45 5.14 5.16 -1.37
C VAL A 45 6.54 4.66 -1.03
N ASN A 46 7.59 5.34 -1.51
CA ASN A 46 8.96 4.98 -1.21
C ASN A 46 9.28 5.16 0.28
N ASP A 47 8.79 6.22 0.89
CA ASP A 47 8.94 6.45 2.33
C ASP A 47 8.14 5.42 3.14
N LEU A 48 6.89 5.14 2.76
CA LEU A 48 6.09 4.07 3.37
C LEU A 48 6.74 2.69 3.24
N ALA A 49 7.44 2.43 2.13
CA ALA A 49 8.17 1.18 1.92
C ALA A 49 9.42 1.10 2.81
N ARG A 50 10.14 2.21 2.98
CA ARG A 50 11.28 2.32 3.90
C ARG A 50 10.88 2.08 5.35
N GLU A 51 9.72 2.61 5.76
CA GLU A 51 9.15 2.41 7.09
C GLU A 51 8.50 1.03 7.28
N GLY A 52 8.40 0.23 6.20
CA GLY A 52 7.86 -1.13 6.26
C GLY A 52 6.34 -1.21 6.31
N PHE A 53 5.61 -0.17 5.89
CA PHE A 53 4.14 -0.18 5.77
C PHE A 53 3.65 -0.76 4.43
N VAL A 54 4.47 -0.66 3.36
CA VAL A 54 4.12 -1.19 2.04
C VAL A 54 5.27 -2.01 1.45
N ASP A 55 4.93 -3.10 0.77
CA ASP A 55 5.87 -3.88 -0.02
C ASP A 55 5.76 -3.46 -1.49
N SER A 56 6.89 -3.11 -2.10
CA SER A 56 6.98 -2.86 -3.54
C SER A 56 7.57 -4.07 -4.27
N VAL A 57 6.86 -4.56 -5.27
CA VAL A 57 7.28 -5.66 -6.14
C VAL A 57 7.71 -5.06 -7.47
N ARG A 58 8.98 -5.25 -7.84
CA ARG A 58 9.53 -4.82 -9.14
C ARG A 58 9.35 -5.94 -10.18
N GLY A 59 9.04 -5.57 -11.44
CA GLY A 59 8.93 -6.52 -12.56
C GLY A 59 7.78 -6.23 -13.53
N ARG A 60 7.64 -7.05 -14.58
CA ARG A 60 6.53 -7.00 -15.56
C ARG A 60 5.27 -7.55 -14.87
N GLY A 61 4.38 -6.66 -14.42
CA GLY A 61 3.28 -6.97 -13.49
C GLY A 61 3.56 -6.57 -12.03
N GLY A 62 4.60 -5.78 -11.80
CA GLY A 62 4.95 -5.23 -10.49
C GLY A 62 3.93 -4.19 -9.99
N GLY A 63 4.08 -3.84 -8.71
CA GLY A 63 3.18 -2.92 -8.03
C GLY A 63 3.52 -2.78 -6.56
N ILE A 64 2.57 -2.30 -5.80
CA ILE A 64 2.67 -2.13 -4.36
C ILE A 64 1.50 -2.83 -3.68
N ARG A 65 1.76 -3.36 -2.50
CA ARG A 65 0.76 -3.94 -1.59
C ARG A 65 1.09 -3.51 -0.18
N LEU A 66 0.13 -3.63 0.75
CA LEU A 66 0.44 -3.46 2.16
C LEU A 66 1.51 -4.47 2.59
N ALA A 67 2.49 -3.98 3.34
CA ALA A 67 3.43 -4.83 4.02
C ALA A 67 2.65 -5.56 5.12
N ARG A 68 2.73 -6.89 5.10
CA ARG A 68 1.99 -7.72 6.04
C ARG A 68 2.83 -7.86 7.30
N SER A 69 2.73 -6.89 8.22
CA SER A 69 3.42 -6.97 9.52
C SER A 69 2.67 -6.27 10.65
N CYS A 70 1.75 -7.00 11.29
CA CYS A 70 1.77 -7.18 12.75
C CYS A 70 0.93 -8.43 13.08
N GLY A 71 1.63 -9.54 13.29
CA GLY A 71 1.05 -10.87 13.46
C GLY A 71 1.67 -11.85 12.46
N THR A 72 2.77 -12.47 12.87
CA THR A 72 3.45 -13.57 12.17
C THR A 72 4.09 -13.28 10.79
N ARG A 73 5.43 -13.18 10.80
CA ARG A 73 6.24 -13.69 9.68
C ARG A 73 5.94 -15.19 9.56
N LYS A 74 5.01 -15.60 8.70
CA LYS A 74 5.07 -16.92 8.05
C LYS A 74 4.74 -16.80 6.57
N LYS A 75 5.75 -17.16 5.76
CA LYS A 75 5.56 -17.63 4.39
C LYS A 75 4.53 -18.75 4.42
N GLY A 76 3.53 -18.65 3.55
CA GLY A 76 2.58 -19.73 3.24
C GLY A 76 1.57 -19.98 4.35
N SER A 77 0.33 -19.54 4.12
CA SER A 77 -0.90 -20.21 4.57
C SER A 77 -2.09 -19.34 4.15
N THR A 78 -2.97 -19.93 3.36
CA THR A 78 -4.31 -19.47 2.99
C THR A 78 -5.10 -19.03 4.22
N TRP A 79 -5.74 -17.85 4.19
CA TRP A 79 -6.55 -17.38 5.31
C TRP A 79 -8.03 -17.60 5.05
N SER A 80 -8.65 -18.36 5.96
CA SER A 80 -10.08 -18.41 6.21
C SER A 80 -10.49 -17.24 7.12
N ILE A 81 -11.71 -16.74 6.91
CA ILE A 81 -12.27 -15.46 7.39
C ILE A 81 -12.57 -15.43 8.92
N ALA A 82 -12.18 -16.45 9.68
CA ALA A 82 -12.71 -16.69 11.03
C ALA A 82 -12.07 -15.91 12.21
N ALA A 83 -11.14 -14.96 11.99
CA ALA A 83 -10.36 -14.37 13.09
C ALA A 83 -10.93 -13.05 13.68
N ILE A 84 -12.22 -12.75 13.49
CA ILE A 84 -12.89 -11.57 14.10
C ILE A 84 -14.09 -12.00 14.96
N ALA A 85 -13.97 -13.10 15.71
CA ALA A 85 -14.92 -13.46 16.76
C ALA A 85 -14.17 -13.80 18.05
#